data_AF-A0A8T3PBD2-F1
#
_entry.id   AF-A0A8T3PBD2-F1
#
_cell.length_a   1.000
_cell.length_b   1.000
_cell.length_c   1.000
_cell.angle_alpha   90.00
_cell.angle_beta   90.00
_cell.angle_gamma   90.00
#
_symmetry.space_group_name_H-M   'P 1'
#
loop_
_entity.id
_entity.type
_entity.pdbx_description
1 polymer ?
#
loop_
_entity_poly.entity_id
_entity_poly.type
_entity_poly.pdbx_seq_one_letter_code
_entity_poly.pdbx_strand_id
1 'polypeptide(L)'
;VGAAVALFGPLWAGPETLAGLRMLGQTGLTGSTASVITAAVSQVAGNGVARPLVAALAGIVLAGAIGVSAWWATDGRRLLDACAAVSVTYLLVASPGYYPWYVVLPVSLLSAAARGSGLVLMLVLSVGSRLVAPLDLLYVQGIVDRRAYLLATWVLAIAMPAAVIIRGAVLRRRQSTRRPRTG
;
A
#
# COMPACT_ATOMS: atom_id res chain seq x y z
N VAL A 1 2.89 -13.45 21.96
CA VAL A 1 2.16 -14.44 21.13
C VAL A 1 0.87 -14.89 21.82
N GLY A 2 0.90 -15.37 23.07
CA GLY A 2 -0.31 -15.84 23.78
C GLY A 2 -1.44 -14.82 23.91
N ALA A 3 -1.13 -13.55 24.23
CA ALA A 3 -2.15 -12.49 24.34
C ALA A 3 -2.84 -12.17 23.00
N ALA A 4 -2.10 -12.21 21.89
CA ALA A 4 -2.66 -12.01 20.56
C ALA A 4 -3.59 -13.17 20.18
N VAL A 5 -3.20 -14.41 20.48
CA VAL A 5 -4.05 -15.59 20.24
C VAL A 5 -5.33 -15.52 21.09
N ALA A 6 -5.23 -15.12 22.36
CA ALA A 6 -6.39 -14.99 23.24
C ALA A 6 -7.35 -13.87 22.80
N LEU A 7 -6.82 -12.73 22.34
CA LEU A 7 -7.62 -11.59 21.88
C LEU A 7 -8.28 -11.84 20.51
N PHE A 8 -7.60 -12.51 19.59
CA PHE A 8 -8.09 -12.75 18.22
C PHE A 8 -8.79 -14.10 18.04
N GLY A 9 -8.62 -15.05 18.97
CA GLY A 9 -9.25 -16.37 18.92
C GLY A 9 -10.78 -16.32 18.75
N PRO A 10 -11.53 -15.47 19.48
CA PRO A 10 -12.98 -15.34 19.32
C PRO A 10 -13.43 -14.79 17.96
N LEU A 11 -12.53 -14.10 17.24
CA LEU A 11 -12.79 -13.51 15.92
C LEU A 11 -12.43 -14.48 14.78
N TRP A 12 -11.87 -15.65 15.10
CA TRP A 12 -11.44 -16.64 14.11
C TRP A 12 -12.60 -17.56 13.70
N ALA A 13 -13.18 -17.31 12.53
CA ALA A 13 -14.24 -18.13 11.95
C ALA A 13 -13.71 -19.36 11.18
N GLY A 14 -12.50 -19.84 11.49
CA GLY A 14 -11.85 -20.92 10.74
C GLY A 14 -11.42 -20.49 9.32
N PRO A 15 -11.37 -21.40 8.34
CA PRO A 15 -10.94 -21.12 6.97
C PRO A 15 -11.78 -20.04 6.25
N GLU A 16 -13.03 -19.86 6.67
CA GLU A 16 -13.97 -18.82 6.19
C GLU A 16 -13.43 -17.40 6.47
N THR A 17 -12.65 -17.21 7.53
CA THR A 17 -11.94 -15.95 7.82
C THR A 17 -11.03 -15.54 6.65
N LEU A 18 -10.53 -16.52 5.90
CA LEU A 18 -9.68 -16.32 4.74
C LEU A 18 -10.49 -16.29 3.42
N ALA A 19 -11.80 -16.55 3.43
CA ALA A 19 -12.64 -16.49 2.24
C ALA A 19 -12.65 -15.07 1.66
N GLY A 20 -12.74 -14.05 2.53
CA GLY A 20 -12.56 -12.65 2.15
C GLY A 20 -11.21 -12.40 1.49
N LEU A 21 -10.11 -12.96 2.00
CA LEU A 21 -8.77 -12.83 1.40
C LEU A 21 -8.67 -13.51 0.02
N ARG A 22 -9.33 -14.66 -0.18
CA ARG A 22 -9.40 -15.33 -1.49
C ARG A 22 -10.22 -14.51 -2.49
N MET A 23 -11.31 -13.89 -2.05
CA MET A 23 -12.12 -12.99 -2.87
C MET A 23 -11.38 -11.68 -3.18
N LEU A 24 -10.58 -11.16 -2.24
CA LEU A 24 -9.72 -9.99 -2.43
C LEU A 24 -8.61 -10.24 -3.46
N GLY A 25 -8.17 -11.49 -3.61
CA GLY A 25 -7.26 -11.91 -4.68
C GLY A 25 -7.88 -11.81 -6.10
N GLN A 26 -9.20 -11.65 -6.20
CA GLN A 26 -9.87 -11.33 -7.46
C GLN A 26 -9.72 -9.83 -7.73
N THR A 27 -8.78 -9.50 -8.62
CA THR A 27 -8.52 -8.12 -9.07
C THR A 27 -9.80 -7.39 -9.50
N GLY A 28 -10.00 -6.17 -8.98
CA GLY A 28 -11.03 -5.24 -9.45
C GLY A 28 -12.16 -4.89 -8.48
N LEU A 29 -12.13 -5.34 -7.23
CA LEU A 29 -13.19 -5.01 -6.25
C LEU A 29 -13.02 -3.61 -5.62
N THR A 30 -11.79 -3.11 -5.44
CA THR A 30 -11.51 -1.79 -4.83
C THR A 30 -10.33 -1.08 -5.50
N GLY A 31 -10.22 0.25 -5.33
CA GLY A 31 -9.25 1.08 -6.04
C GLY A 31 -7.80 0.81 -5.60
N SER A 32 -7.09 -0.07 -6.33
CA SER A 32 -5.68 -0.40 -6.11
C SER A 32 -4.80 -0.09 -7.32
N THR A 33 -3.50 0.05 -7.12
CA THR A 33 -2.52 0.21 -8.23
C THR A 33 -2.60 -0.97 -9.18
N ALA A 34 -2.67 -2.20 -8.65
CA ALA A 34 -2.87 -3.40 -9.45
C ALA A 34 -4.15 -3.29 -10.31
N SER A 35 -5.27 -2.86 -9.73
CA SER A 35 -6.53 -2.70 -10.47
C SER A 35 -6.45 -1.67 -11.59
N VAL A 36 -5.82 -0.51 -11.35
CA VAL A 36 -5.65 0.55 -12.37
C VAL A 36 -4.75 0.07 -13.50
N ILE A 37 -3.61 -0.54 -13.18
CA ILE A 37 -2.68 -1.05 -14.20
C ILE A 37 -3.32 -2.19 -14.98
N THR A 38 -3.99 -3.13 -14.31
CA THR A 38 -4.72 -4.20 -14.98
C THR A 38 -5.77 -3.63 -15.92
N ALA A 39 -6.55 -2.63 -15.49
CA ALA A 39 -7.55 -1.99 -16.36
C ALA A 39 -6.92 -1.36 -17.61
N ALA A 40 -5.76 -0.70 -17.47
CA ALA A 40 -5.04 -0.11 -18.60
C ALA A 40 -4.46 -1.18 -19.55
N VAL A 41 -3.76 -2.18 -19.01
CA VAL A 41 -3.15 -3.27 -19.81
C VAL A 41 -4.21 -4.13 -20.49
N SER A 42 -5.35 -4.35 -19.84
CA SER A 42 -6.47 -5.10 -20.41
C SER A 42 -7.06 -4.44 -21.66
N GLN A 43 -6.90 -3.13 -21.86
CA GLN A 43 -7.34 -2.46 -23.10
C GLN A 43 -6.54 -2.91 -24.32
N VAL A 44 -5.32 -3.42 -24.13
CA VAL A 44 -4.40 -3.79 -25.22
C VAL A 44 -4.20 -5.30 -25.31
N ALA A 45 -3.99 -5.97 -24.17
CA ALA A 45 -3.60 -7.39 -24.13
C ALA A 45 -4.71 -8.34 -23.63
N GLY A 46 -5.88 -7.80 -23.27
CA GLY A 46 -6.98 -8.55 -22.68
C GLY A 46 -6.74 -9.04 -21.24
N ASN A 47 -7.80 -9.46 -20.57
CA ASN A 47 -7.75 -9.82 -19.14
C ASN A 47 -6.92 -11.08 -18.83
N GLY A 48 -6.83 -12.02 -19.78
CA GLY A 48 -6.09 -13.27 -19.61
C GLY A 48 -4.58 -13.07 -19.45
N VAL A 49 -4.03 -12.00 -20.06
CA VAL A 49 -2.60 -11.64 -19.94
C VAL A 49 -2.40 -10.57 -18.87
N ALA A 50 -3.27 -9.55 -18.82
CA ALA A 50 -3.11 -8.41 -17.93
C ALA A 50 -3.06 -8.79 -16.44
N ARG A 51 -3.95 -9.69 -16.00
CA ARG A 51 -4.04 -10.11 -14.59
C ARG A 51 -2.78 -10.84 -14.08
N PRO A 52 -2.33 -11.94 -14.71
CA PRO A 52 -1.13 -12.63 -14.25
C PRO A 52 0.12 -11.78 -14.38
N LEU A 53 0.22 -10.95 -15.43
CA LEU A 53 1.35 -10.04 -15.62
C LEU A 53 1.46 -9.01 -14.49
N VAL A 54 0.36 -8.32 -14.18
CA VAL A 54 0.35 -7.31 -13.11
C VAL A 54 0.60 -7.95 -11.75
N ALA A 55 0.01 -9.12 -11.49
CA ALA A 55 0.27 -9.87 -10.26
C ALA A 55 1.75 -10.28 -10.13
N ALA A 56 2.36 -10.77 -11.20
CA ALA A 56 3.78 -11.14 -11.23
C ALA A 56 4.69 -9.92 -11.00
N LEU A 57 4.44 -8.80 -11.70
CA LEU A 57 5.21 -7.56 -11.52
C LEU A 57 5.10 -7.02 -10.10
N ALA A 58 3.89 -6.99 -9.55
CA ALA A 58 3.66 -6.54 -8.18
C ALA A 58 4.34 -7.46 -7.15
N GLY A 59 4.30 -8.78 -7.38
CA GLY A 59 5.02 -9.76 -6.58
C GLY A 59 6.54 -9.59 -6.63
N ILE A 60 7.10 -9.35 -7.82
CA ILE A 60 8.54 -9.09 -8.00
C ILE A 60 8.96 -7.82 -7.26
N VAL A 61 8.20 -6.73 -7.38
CA VAL A 61 8.49 -5.48 -6.67
C VAL A 61 8.47 -5.69 -5.16
N LEU A 62 7.45 -6.40 -4.64
CA LEU A 62 7.35 -6.69 -3.22
C LEU A 62 8.50 -7.58 -2.73
N ALA A 63 8.79 -8.67 -3.45
CA ALA A 63 9.89 -9.58 -3.12
C ALA A 63 11.24 -8.85 -3.14
N GLY A 64 11.47 -7.99 -4.13
CA GLY A 64 12.65 -7.13 -4.21
C GLY A 64 12.74 -6.16 -3.03
N ALA A 65 11.63 -5.50 -2.66
CA ALA A 65 11.59 -4.61 -1.51
C ALA A 65 11.88 -5.36 -0.20
N ILE A 66 11.35 -6.57 -0.02
CA ILE A 66 11.64 -7.43 1.13
C ILE A 66 13.13 -7.82 1.14
N GLY A 67 13.67 -8.30 0.03
CA GLY A 67 15.07 -8.72 -0.07
C GLY A 67 16.05 -7.60 0.23
N VAL A 68 15.84 -6.41 -0.36
CA VAL A 68 16.65 -5.22 -0.07
C VAL A 68 16.49 -4.80 1.39
N SER A 69 15.27 -4.78 1.91
CA SER A 69 15.03 -4.37 3.30
C SER A 69 15.67 -5.33 4.31
N ALA A 70 15.59 -6.64 4.06
CA ALA A 70 16.22 -7.67 4.87
C ALA A 70 17.74 -7.54 4.86
N TRP A 71 18.34 -7.24 3.71
CA TRP A 71 19.78 -7.05 3.58
C TRP A 71 20.31 -5.86 4.40
N TRP A 72 19.50 -4.81 4.56
CA TRP A 72 19.91 -3.57 5.25
C TRP A 72 19.51 -3.53 6.74
N ALA A 73 18.69 -4.47 7.21
CA ALA A 73 18.18 -4.54 8.57
C ALA A 73 19.23 -5.09 9.56
N THR A 74 20.26 -4.29 9.84
CA THR A 74 21.39 -4.69 10.70
C THR A 74 21.15 -4.49 12.19
N ASP A 75 20.12 -3.72 12.57
CA ASP A 75 19.78 -3.41 13.96
C ASP A 75 18.25 -3.23 14.11
N GLY A 76 17.76 -3.16 15.35
CA GLY A 76 16.32 -3.08 15.63
C GLY A 76 15.64 -1.84 15.05
N ARG A 77 16.34 -0.72 14.92
CA ARG A 77 15.78 0.51 14.35
C ARG A 77 15.67 0.40 12.83
N ARG A 78 16.72 -0.10 12.17
CA ARG A 78 16.71 -0.38 10.73
C ARG A 78 15.71 -1.46 10.37
N LEU A 79 15.48 -2.43 11.25
CA LEU A 79 14.42 -3.42 11.10
C LEU A 79 13.03 -2.77 11.12
N LEU A 80 12.76 -1.86 12.05
CA LEU A 80 11.48 -1.11 12.06
C LEU A 80 11.30 -0.25 10.81
N ASP A 81 12.34 0.45 10.36
CA ASP A 81 12.33 1.22 9.11
C ASP A 81 12.04 0.31 7.90
N ALA A 82 12.67 -0.86 7.84
CA ALA A 82 12.45 -1.90 6.83
C ALA A 82 11.01 -2.41 6.83
N CYS A 83 10.46 -2.75 8.00
CA CYS A 83 9.07 -3.19 8.14
C CYS A 83 8.09 -2.10 7.67
N ALA A 84 8.33 -0.84 8.06
CA ALA A 84 7.53 0.28 7.61
C ALA A 84 7.57 0.41 6.08
N ALA A 85 8.76 0.37 5.48
CA ALA A 85 8.94 0.46 4.03
C ALA A 85 8.25 -0.69 3.28
N VAL A 86 8.40 -1.93 3.75
CA VAL A 86 7.75 -3.11 3.14
C VAL A 86 6.22 -3.01 3.26
N SER A 87 5.69 -2.63 4.42
CA SER A 87 4.24 -2.50 4.61
C SER A 87 3.62 -1.42 3.71
N VAL A 88 4.30 -0.27 3.56
CA VAL A 88 3.90 0.79 2.62
C VAL A 88 3.99 0.31 1.18
N THR A 89 5.07 -0.41 0.82
CA THR A 89 5.25 -0.95 -0.53
C THR A 89 4.15 -1.94 -0.88
N TYR A 90 3.81 -2.84 0.06
CA TYR A 90 2.69 -3.74 -0.10
C TYR A 90 1.40 -2.96 -0.35
N LEU A 91 1.06 -2.00 0.51
CA LEU A 91 -0.17 -1.22 0.39
C LEU A 91 -0.27 -0.49 -0.96
N LEU A 92 0.82 0.17 -1.39
CA LEU A 92 0.81 1.04 -2.57
C LEU A 92 0.96 0.29 -3.89
N VAL A 93 1.60 -0.88 -3.90
CA VAL A 93 1.98 -1.58 -5.13
C VAL A 93 1.35 -2.96 -5.23
N ALA A 94 1.53 -3.78 -4.19
CA ALA A 94 1.22 -5.20 -4.25
C ALA A 94 -0.16 -5.59 -3.76
N SER A 95 -0.85 -4.68 -3.07
CA SER A 95 -2.18 -4.95 -2.56
C SER A 95 -3.17 -5.14 -3.72
N PRO A 96 -3.91 -6.27 -3.76
CA PRO A 96 -4.85 -6.52 -4.85
C PRO A 96 -6.07 -5.59 -4.77
N GLY A 97 -6.38 -5.07 -3.59
CA GLY A 97 -7.42 -4.07 -3.33
C GLY A 97 -6.98 -3.08 -2.24
N TYR A 98 -7.74 -2.00 -2.05
CA TYR A 98 -7.54 -1.06 -0.95
C TYR A 98 -8.79 -1.00 -0.08
N TYR A 99 -8.59 -1.11 1.24
CA TYR A 99 -9.57 -0.75 2.25
C TYR A 99 -8.96 0.26 3.22
N PRO A 100 -9.75 1.21 3.75
CA PRO A 100 -9.25 2.22 4.68
C PRO A 100 -8.46 1.66 5.86
N TRP A 101 -8.86 0.51 6.40
CA TRP A 101 -8.21 -0.12 7.55
C TRP A 101 -6.87 -0.79 7.21
N TYR A 102 -6.54 -1.01 5.94
CA TYR A 102 -5.22 -1.52 5.54
C TYR A 102 -4.08 -0.55 5.88
N VAL A 103 -4.38 0.74 6.11
CA VAL A 103 -3.34 1.70 6.49
C VAL A 103 -2.89 1.58 7.94
N VAL A 104 -3.61 0.83 8.79
CA VAL A 104 -3.31 0.77 10.23
C VAL A 104 -1.90 0.26 10.50
N LEU A 105 -1.48 -0.80 9.81
CA LEU A 105 -0.13 -1.36 9.95
C LEU A 105 0.98 -0.40 9.47
N PRO A 106 0.94 0.14 8.23
CA PRO A 106 1.98 1.09 7.81
C PRO A 106 1.98 2.36 8.65
N VAL A 107 0.82 2.85 9.10
CA VAL A 107 0.76 4.02 10.00
C VAL A 107 1.37 3.73 11.36
N SER A 108 1.10 2.56 11.96
CA SER A 108 1.70 2.21 13.25
C SER A 108 3.21 2.04 13.15
N LEU A 109 3.70 1.37 12.11
CA LEU A 109 5.14 1.21 11.86
C LEU A 109 5.82 2.56 11.57
N LEU A 110 5.20 3.41 10.75
CA LEU A 110 5.69 4.77 10.53
C LEU A 110 5.67 5.60 11.81
N SER A 111 4.69 5.45 12.70
CA SER A 111 4.67 6.20 13.97
C SER A 111 5.84 5.84 14.88
N ALA A 112 6.32 4.60 14.83
CA ALA A 112 7.46 4.12 15.60
C ALA A 112 8.82 4.46 14.95
N ALA A 113 8.87 4.54 13.61
CA ALA A 113 10.12 4.60 12.85
C ALA A 113 10.39 5.99 12.21
N ALA A 114 9.35 6.71 11.83
CA ALA A 114 9.45 7.81 10.88
C ALA A 114 10.14 9.06 11.42
N ARG A 115 10.92 9.69 10.53
CA ARG A 115 11.44 11.06 10.68
C ARG A 115 11.27 11.83 9.38
N GLY A 116 11.07 13.16 9.48
CA GLY A 116 10.95 14.03 8.31
C GLY A 116 9.83 13.61 7.36
N SER A 117 10.17 13.22 6.12
CA SER A 117 9.21 12.83 5.08
C SER A 117 8.31 11.65 5.46
N GLY A 118 8.75 10.78 6.38
CA GLY A 118 7.92 9.66 6.87
C GLY A 118 6.71 10.13 7.69
N LEU A 119 6.82 11.26 8.40
CA LEU A 119 5.70 11.85 9.14
C LEU A 119 4.62 12.40 8.20
N VAL A 120 5.05 13.06 7.12
CA VAL A 120 4.14 13.54 6.08
C VAL A 120 3.44 12.37 5.41
N LEU A 121 4.18 11.30 5.10
CA LEU A 121 3.59 10.08 4.53
C LEU A 121 2.56 9.46 5.48
N MET A 122 2.87 9.34 6.77
CA MET A 122 1.96 8.84 7.80
C MET A 122 0.66 9.67 7.85
N LEU A 123 0.78 11.01 7.82
CA LEU A 123 -0.36 11.92 7.83
C LEU A 123 -1.20 11.78 6.56
N VAL A 124 -0.57 11.72 5.39
CA VAL A 124 -1.29 11.56 4.11
C VAL A 124 -2.00 10.21 4.05
N LEU A 125 -1.38 9.12 4.49
CA LEU A 125 -2.03 7.81 4.59
C LEU A 125 -3.23 7.84 5.54
N SER A 126 -3.09 8.51 6.68
CA SER A 126 -4.11 8.62 7.72
C SER A 126 -5.30 9.51 7.32
N VAL A 127 -5.05 10.57 6.57
CA VAL A 127 -6.11 11.46 6.06
C VAL A 127 -6.78 10.82 4.84
N GLY A 128 -5.99 10.28 3.91
CA GLY A 128 -6.49 9.57 2.74
C GLY A 128 -7.43 8.43 3.10
N SER A 129 -7.07 7.60 4.09
CA SER A 129 -7.95 6.50 4.53
C SER A 129 -9.28 6.99 5.13
N ARG A 130 -9.25 8.07 5.93
CA ARG A 130 -10.47 8.66 6.51
C ARG A 130 -11.37 9.30 5.47
N LEU A 131 -10.81 9.83 4.39
CA LEU A 131 -11.58 10.36 3.27
C LEU A 131 -12.18 9.25 2.39
N VAL A 132 -11.47 8.12 2.23
CA VAL A 132 -11.96 6.96 1.47
C VAL A 132 -13.04 6.19 2.22
N ALA A 133 -12.98 6.14 3.56
CA ALA A 133 -13.96 5.42 4.37
C ALA A 133 -15.44 5.75 4.07
N PRO A 134 -15.87 7.03 4.02
CA PRO A 134 -17.25 7.36 3.66
C PRO A 134 -17.57 7.11 2.18
N LEU A 135 -16.59 7.09 1.26
CA LEU A 135 -16.83 6.82 -0.16
C LEU A 135 -17.38 5.40 -0.39
N ASP A 136 -16.96 4.44 0.44
CA ASP A 136 -17.46 3.07 0.39
C ASP A 136 -18.96 3.00 0.67
N LEU A 137 -19.43 3.76 1.67
CA LEU A 137 -20.86 3.88 1.98
C LEU A 137 -21.64 4.52 0.83
N LEU A 138 -21.12 5.59 0.23
CA LEU A 138 -21.75 6.26 -0.91
C LEU A 138 -21.84 5.34 -2.14
N TYR A 139 -20.82 4.51 -2.37
CA TYR A 139 -20.83 3.51 -3.44
C TYR A 139 -21.86 2.40 -3.17
N VAL A 140 -21.88 1.85 -1.95
CA VAL A 140 -22.83 0.79 -1.56
C VAL A 140 -24.28 1.28 -1.64
N GLN A 141 -24.52 2.55 -1.33
CA GLN A 141 -25.84 3.19 -1.47
C GLN A 141 -26.19 3.58 -2.91
N GLY A 142 -25.29 3.36 -3.88
CA GLY A 142 -25.52 3.68 -5.29
C GLY A 142 -25.48 5.18 -5.63
N ILE A 143 -24.99 6.02 -4.72
CA ILE A 143 -24.88 7.47 -4.90
C ILE A 143 -23.71 7.81 -5.84
N VAL A 144 -22.64 7.03 -5.78
CA VAL A 144 -21.43 7.20 -6.60
C VAL A 144 -21.25 5.99 -7.50
N ASP A 145 -20.95 6.22 -8.78
CA ASP A 145 -20.68 5.14 -9.71
C ASP A 145 -19.35 4.46 -9.41
N ARG A 146 -19.23 3.20 -9.86
CA ARG A 146 -18.04 2.39 -9.60
C ARG A 146 -16.75 3.03 -10.12
N ARG A 147 -16.77 3.73 -11.27
CA ARG A 147 -15.54 4.31 -11.83
C ARG A 147 -15.07 5.49 -10.98
N ALA A 148 -15.99 6.37 -10.58
CA ALA A 148 -15.66 7.48 -9.68
C ALA A 148 -15.15 6.98 -8.33
N TYR A 149 -15.78 5.96 -7.74
CA TYR A 149 -15.32 5.34 -6.48
C TYR A 149 -13.89 4.79 -6.59
N LEU A 150 -13.60 4.00 -7.63
CA LEU A 150 -12.29 3.41 -7.83
C LEU A 150 -11.20 4.47 -8.06
N LEU A 151 -11.50 5.50 -8.86
CA LEU A 151 -10.58 6.59 -9.14
C LEU A 151 -10.30 7.43 -7.90
N ALA A 152 -11.35 7.86 -7.18
CA ALA A 152 -11.21 8.65 -5.97
C ALA A 152 -10.42 7.89 -4.89
N THR A 153 -10.73 6.60 -4.72
CA THR A 153 -9.98 5.71 -3.82
C THR A 153 -8.51 5.65 -4.22
N TRP A 154 -8.20 5.37 -5.50
CA TRP A 154 -6.83 5.29 -5.96
C TRP A 154 -6.05 6.60 -5.78
N VAL A 155 -6.67 7.74 -6.10
CA VAL A 155 -6.01 9.06 -5.96
C VAL A 155 -5.68 9.36 -4.49
N LEU A 156 -6.67 9.23 -3.61
CA LEU A 156 -6.54 9.61 -2.20
C LEU A 156 -5.69 8.62 -1.40
N ALA A 157 -5.87 7.32 -1.64
CA ALA A 157 -5.24 6.28 -0.87
C ALA A 157 -3.87 5.84 -1.39
N ILE A 158 -3.57 6.11 -2.67
CA ILE A 158 -2.37 5.57 -3.32
C ILE A 158 -1.56 6.67 -4.01
N ALA A 159 -2.13 7.39 -4.97
CA ALA A 159 -1.39 8.36 -5.77
C ALA A 159 -0.80 9.49 -4.91
N MET A 160 -1.57 10.01 -3.96
CA MET A 160 -1.11 11.04 -3.01
C MET A 160 0.06 10.56 -2.13
N PRO A 161 -0.04 9.44 -1.39
CA PRO A 161 1.10 8.88 -0.66
C PRO A 161 2.33 8.61 -1.55
N ALA A 162 2.12 8.06 -2.75
CA ALA A 162 3.21 7.79 -3.70
C ALA A 162 3.92 9.10 -4.12
N ALA A 163 3.17 10.17 -4.37
CA ALA A 163 3.73 11.47 -4.71
C ALA A 163 4.62 12.04 -3.60
N VAL A 164 4.27 11.83 -2.32
CA VAL A 164 5.11 12.21 -1.17
C VAL A 164 6.45 11.48 -1.20
N ILE A 165 6.42 10.16 -1.45
CA ILE A 165 7.64 9.33 -1.54
C ILE A 165 8.52 9.81 -2.70
N ILE A 166 7.94 9.99 -3.89
CA ILE A 166 8.67 10.43 -5.09
C ILE A 166 9.30 11.80 -4.86
N ARG A 167 8.54 12.77 -4.32
CA ARG A 167 9.05 14.11 -4.00
C ARG A 167 10.22 14.02 -3.01
N GLY A 168 10.07 13.21 -1.95
CA GLY A 168 11.13 12.99 -0.98
C GLY A 168 12.41 12.41 -1.60
N ALA A 169 12.27 11.43 -2.49
CA ALA A 169 13.40 10.83 -3.21
C ALA A 169 14.10 11.83 -4.14
N VAL A 170 13.34 12.64 -4.88
CA VAL A 170 13.88 13.67 -5.78
C VAL A 170 14.66 14.73 -5.00
N LEU A 171 14.12 15.22 -3.88
CA LEU A 171 14.78 16.24 -3.05
C LEU A 171 16.09 15.72 -2.44
N ARG A 172 16.12 14.47 -1.97
CA ARG A 172 17.35 13.84 -1.45
C ARG A 172 18.43 13.71 -2.52
N ARG A 173 18.07 13.32 -3.75
CA ARG A 173 19.03 13.26 -4.88
C ARG A 173 19.65 14.63 -5.19
N ARG A 174 18.83 15.68 -5.22
CA ARG A 174 19.29 17.07 -5.48
C ARG A 174 20.25 17.60 -4.40
N GLN A 175 20.09 17.16 -3.16
CA GLN A 175 20.99 17.55 -2.06
C GLN A 175 22.33 16.82 -2.15
N SER A 176 22.34 15.56 -2.61
CA SER A 176 23.56 14.78 -2.81
C SER A 176 24.47 15.37 -3.89
N THR A 177 23.88 15.85 -4.99
CA THR A 177 24.64 16.46 -6.10
C THR A 177 25.15 17.88 -5.81
N ARG A 178 24.63 18.55 -4.78
CA ARG A 178 25.01 19.92 -4.40
C ARG A 178 26.11 20.01 -3.34
N ARG A 179 26.54 18.92 -2.72
CA ARG A 179 27.68 18.95 -1.78
C ARG A 179 28.98 19.06 -2.59
N PRO A 180 29.75 20.15 -2.46
CA PRO A 180 31.09 20.21 -3.03
C PRO A 180 31.92 19.08 -2.41
N ARG A 181 32.71 18.38 -3.23
CA ARG A 181 33.84 17.59 -2.73
C ARG A 181 34.85 18.59 -2.16
N THR A 182 34.72 18.93 -0.88
CA THR A 182 35.82 19.55 -0.14
C THR A 182 36.88 18.45 -0.01
N GLY A 183 38.00 18.66 -0.71
CA GLY A 183 39.18 17.78 -0.70
C GLY A 183 39.89 17.78 0.64
#